data_AF-A0A939UGN3-F1
#
_entry.id   AF-A0A939UGN3-F1
#
_cell.length_a   1.000
_cell.length_b   1.000
_cell.length_c   1.000
_cell.angle_alpha   90.00
_cell.angle_beta   90.00
_cell.angle_gamma   90.00
#
_symmetry.space_group_name_H-M   'P 1'
#
loop_
_entity.id
_entity.type
_entity.pdbx_description
1 polymer ?
#
loop_
_entity_poly.entity_id
_entity_poly.type
_entity_poly.pdbx_seq_one_letter_code
_entity_poly.pdbx_strand_id
1 'polypeptide(L)' 'MTEEKEIKLEDNERQPCEQWTRVMGYFRPVENYNKGKKQEFADRKYFSEKKAMKRLADASKTTDAAE' A
#
# COMPACT_ATOMS: atom_id res chain seq x y z
N MET A 1 25.93 -24.62 -7.49
CA MET A 1 25.78 -23.45 -6.61
C MET A 1 26.01 -22.23 -7.50
N THR A 2 24.95 -21.56 -7.91
CA THR A 2 25.06 -20.36 -8.77
C THR A 2 25.31 -19.15 -7.88
N GLU A 3 26.44 -18.51 -8.08
CA GLU A 3 26.79 -17.24 -7.42
C GLU A 3 25.80 -16.15 -7.86
N GLU A 4 25.04 -15.60 -6.91
CA GLU A 4 24.19 -14.44 -7.14
C GLU A 4 25.08 -13.19 -7.23
N LYS A 5 25.41 -12.78 -8.46
CA LYS A 5 26.02 -11.46 -8.70
C LYS A 5 24.97 -10.37 -8.56
N GLU A 6 25.20 -9.44 -7.63
CA GLU A 6 24.40 -8.23 -7.47
C GLU A 6 24.56 -7.33 -8.71
N ILE A 7 23.50 -7.15 -9.49
CA ILE A 7 23.50 -6.29 -10.68
C ILE A 7 23.22 -4.85 -10.22
N LYS A 8 24.26 -4.01 -10.17
CA LYS A 8 24.15 -2.56 -9.97
C LYS A 8 24.14 -1.86 -11.33
N LEU A 9 23.04 -1.16 -11.63
CA LEU A 9 22.85 -0.35 -12.84
C LEU A 9 22.99 1.14 -12.50
N GLU A 10 23.67 1.88 -13.37
CA GLU A 10 23.72 3.34 -13.31
C GLU A 10 22.38 3.96 -13.79
N ASP A 11 22.08 5.19 -13.39
CA ASP A 11 20.76 5.81 -13.65
C ASP A 11 20.44 5.99 -15.14
N ASN A 12 21.46 6.19 -15.98
CA ASN A 12 21.32 6.29 -17.44
C ASN A 12 21.02 4.95 -18.13
N GLU A 13 21.31 3.83 -17.48
CA GLU A 13 21.02 2.48 -17.99
C GLU A 13 19.62 2.01 -17.58
N ARG A 14 18.97 2.71 -16.65
CA ARG A 14 17.64 2.36 -16.14
C ARG A 14 16.55 2.82 -17.11
N GLN A 15 15.47 2.05 -17.15
CA GLN A 15 14.23 2.44 -17.81
C GLN A 15 13.21 2.91 -16.77
N PRO A 16 12.49 4.03 -17.02
CA PRO A 16 11.44 4.47 -16.12
C PRO A 16 10.32 3.43 -16.07
N CYS A 17 9.88 3.10 -14.86
CA CYS A 17 8.79 2.15 -14.65
C CYS A 17 7.47 2.90 -14.53
N GLU A 18 6.53 2.61 -15.42
CA GLU A 18 5.17 3.10 -15.29
C GLU A 18 4.45 2.43 -14.12
N GLN A 19 4.00 3.25 -13.18
CA GLN A 19 3.23 2.77 -12.03
C GLN A 19 1.74 2.88 -12.34
N TRP A 20 1.04 1.76 -12.25
CA TRP A 20 -0.40 1.67 -12.51
C TRP A 20 -1.15 1.31 -11.24
N THR A 21 -2.32 1.92 -11.04
CA THR A 21 -3.14 1.69 -9.84
C THR A 21 -4.63 1.72 -10.16
N ARG A 22 -5.43 1.10 -9.29
CA ARG A 22 -6.88 0.97 -9.49
C ARG A 22 -7.62 2.22 -9.01
N VAL A 23 -8.36 2.83 -9.93
CA VAL A 23 -9.23 3.98 -9.69
C VAL A 23 -10.66 3.61 -10.06
N MET A 24 -11.57 3.60 -9.07
CA MET A 24 -13.02 3.42 -9.24
C MET A 24 -13.46 2.18 -10.06
N GLY A 25 -12.59 1.21 -10.36
CA GLY A 25 -12.95 0.07 -11.18
C GLY A 25 -11.86 -0.41 -12.11
N TYR A 26 -11.06 0.51 -12.65
CA TYR A 26 -10.11 0.26 -13.74
C TYR A 26 -8.68 0.71 -13.39
N PHE A 27 -7.70 0.28 -14.17
CA PHE A 27 -6.30 0.68 -14.00
C PHE A 27 -6.00 1.99 -14.72
N ARG A 28 -5.30 2.89 -14.02
CA ARG A 28 -4.85 4.18 -14.55
C ARG A 28 -3.40 4.41 -14.16
N PRO A 29 -2.56 5.00 -15.04
CA PRO A 29 -1.21 5.41 -14.67
C PRO A 29 -1.25 6.43 -13.54
N VAL A 30 -0.38 6.27 -12.55
CA VAL A 30 -0.23 7.20 -11.43
C VAL A 30 0.22 8.58 -11.92
N GLU A 31 1.03 8.62 -12.98
CA GLU A 31 1.50 9.86 -13.62
C GLU A 31 0.35 10.75 -14.10
N ASN A 32 -0.77 10.14 -14.50
CA ASN A 32 -1.94 10.86 -15.00
C ASN A 32 -2.81 11.47 -13.87
N TYR A 33 -2.41 11.36 -12.61
CA TYR A 33 -3.19 11.89 -11.50
C TYR A 33 -3.20 13.43 -11.51
N ASN A 34 -4.40 14.01 -11.49
CA ASN A 34 -4.56 15.44 -11.23
C ASN A 34 -4.35 15.75 -9.73
N LYS A 35 -4.26 17.03 -9.37
CA LYS A 35 -3.98 17.45 -7.98
C LYS A 35 -4.98 16.88 -6.97
N GLY A 36 -6.28 16.93 -7.28
CA GLY A 36 -7.33 16.39 -6.40
C GLY A 36 -7.22 14.87 -6.21
N LYS A 37 -6.92 14.13 -7.29
CA LYS A 37 -6.75 12.67 -7.22
C LYS A 37 -5.52 12.26 -6.41
N LYS A 38 -4.42 13.03 -6.48
CA LYS A 38 -3.23 12.81 -5.63
C LYS A 38 -3.58 12.95 -4.15
N GLN A 39 -4.35 13.99 -3.79
CA GLN A 39 -4.79 14.21 -2.42
C GLN A 39 -5.74 13.10 -1.94
N GLU A 40 -6.77 12.76 -2.74
CA GLU A 40 -7.68 11.65 -2.40
C GLU A 40 -6.92 10.32 -2.23
N PHE A 41 -5.93 10.05 -3.09
CA PHE A 41 -5.12 8.84 -2.97
C PHE A 41 -4.29 8.83 -1.68
N ALA A 42 -3.71 9.97 -1.28
CA ALA A 42 -2.95 10.10 -0.03
C ALA A 42 -3.83 9.91 1.22
N ASP A 43 -5.10 10.32 1.14
CA ASP A 43 -6.05 10.18 2.25
C ASP A 43 -6.64 8.76 2.38
N ARG A 44 -6.32 7.83 1.46
CA ARG A 44 -6.80 6.45 1.51
C ARG A 44 -6.31 5.73 2.75
N LYS A 45 -7.24 5.16 3.51
CA LYS A 45 -6.95 4.29 4.65
C LYS A 45 -6.89 2.85 4.19
N TYR A 46 -5.71 2.25 4.28
CA TYR A 46 -5.50 0.84 3.98
C TYR A 46 -5.88 -0.04 5.17
N PHE A 47 -6.27 -1.28 4.85
CA PHE A 47 -6.40 -2.31 5.86
C PHE A 47 -5.07 -2.53 6.58
N SER A 48 -5.15 -2.78 7.89
CA SER A 48 -4.00 -3.12 8.70
C SER A 48 -4.43 -4.22 9.66
N GLU A 49 -3.85 -5.40 9.47
CA GLU A 49 -4.11 -6.59 10.29
C GLU A 49 -3.93 -6.28 11.78
N LYS A 50 -2.82 -5.63 12.16
CA LYS A 50 -2.54 -5.23 13.55
C LYS A 50 -3.66 -4.38 14.14
N LYS A 51 -4.21 -3.42 13.37
CA LYS A 51 -5.32 -2.57 13.82
C LYS A 51 -6.63 -3.36 13.95
N ALA A 52 -6.86 -4.34 13.08
CA ALA A 52 -8.02 -5.23 13.14
C ALA A 52 -7.94 -6.19 14.35
N MET A 53 -6.79 -6.83 14.55
CA MET A 53 -6.54 -7.74 15.68
C MET A 53 -6.64 -7.02 17.02
N LYS A 54 -6.10 -5.79 17.11
CA LYS A 54 -6.24 -4.96 18.32
C LYS A 54 -7.73 -4.71 18.64
N ARG A 55 -8.54 -4.32 17.65
CA ARG A 55 -9.98 -4.10 17.85
C ARG A 55 -10.69 -5.36 18.32
N LEU A 56 -10.33 -6.53 17.80
CA LEU A 56 -10.91 -7.81 18.24
C LEU A 56 -10.55 -8.13 19.69
N ALA A 57 -9.29 -7.92 20.08
CA ALA A 57 -8.81 -8.12 21.45
C ALA A 57 -9.37 -7.10 22.46
N ASP A 58 -9.62 -5.86 22.01
CA ASP A 58 -10.27 -4.85 22.84
C ASP A 58 -11.77 -5.16 23.01
N ALA A 59 -12.43 -5.65 21.96
CA ALA A 59 -13.82 -6.10 22.03
C ALA A 59 -14.02 -7.27 23.01
N SER A 60 -13.12 -8.27 23.01
CA SER A 60 -13.20 -9.41 23.93
C SER A 60 -13.02 -9.03 25.40
N LYS A 61 -12.25 -7.99 25.72
CA LYS A 61 -12.09 -7.51 27.10
C LYS A 61 -13.33 -6.82 27.66
N THR A 62 -14.20 -6.32 26.79
CA THR A 62 -15.41 -5.60 27.19
C THR A 62 -16.51 -6.58 27.61
N THR A 63 -16.50 -7.81 27.09
CA THR A 63 -17.44 -8.88 27.48
C THR A 63 -17.11 -9.51 28.84
N ASP A 64 -15.84 -9.46 29.27
CA ASP A 64 -15.40 -10.02 30.57
C ASP A 64 -15.54 -9.03 31.75
N ALA A 65 -15.94 -7.78 31.50
CA ALA A 65 -16.14 -6.74 32.53
C ALA A 65 -17.61 -6.51 32.92
N ALA A 66 -18.52 -7.32 32.35
CA ALA A 66 -19.96 -7.28 32.61
C ALA A 66 -20.46 -8.46 33.49
N GLU A 67 -19.53 -9.17 34.14
CA GLU A 67 -19.81 -10.13 35.23
C GLU A 67 -19.37 -9.56 36.58
#